data_AF-A0A8T3NSS7-F1
#
_entry.id   AF-A0A8T3NSS7-F1
#
_cell.length_a   1.000
_cell.length_b   1.000
_cell.length_c   1.000
_cell.angle_alpha   90.00
_cell.angle_beta   90.00
_cell.angle_gamma   90.00
#
_symmetry.space_group_name_H-M   'P 1'
#
loop_
_entity.id
_entity.type
_entity.pdbx_description
1 polymer ?
#
loop_
_entity_poly.entity_id
_entity_poly.type
_entity_poly.pdbx_seq_one_letter_code
_entity_poly.pdbx_strand_id
1 'polypeptide(L)'
;MLSHLQGASLVGIQQVPVVAQEFARGFGGPAEAYAYRLRCEYPQAGRIWEEDVFFALLYAGSGFITSWYVNFAYSVRAPKGDIDANLGLISTVIASRTTTPEWEGTYRLVQRLFTQGIGQQLADTVAFGQLLAQHRADSAAL
;
A
#
# COMPACT_ATOMS: atom_id res chain seq x y z
N MET A 1 5.59 9.95 5.12
CA MET A 1 4.51 10.95 4.94
C MET A 1 4.34 11.17 3.44
N LEU A 2 3.11 11.14 2.91
CA LEU A 2 2.86 11.31 1.47
C LEU A 2 3.27 12.74 1.06
N SER A 3 4.16 12.87 0.07
CA SER A 3 4.80 14.15 -0.28
C SER A 3 3.81 15.21 -0.76
N HIS A 4 2.73 14.81 -1.43
CA HIS A 4 1.69 15.73 -1.91
C HIS A 4 0.78 16.27 -0.80
N LEU A 5 0.86 15.72 0.42
CA LEU A 5 0.16 16.23 1.60
C LEU A 5 1.01 17.19 2.42
N GLN A 6 2.23 17.53 1.97
CA GLN A 6 3.01 18.58 2.62
C GLN A 6 2.26 19.92 2.50
N GLY A 7 1.87 20.49 3.64
CA GLY A 7 1.05 21.70 3.70
C GLY A 7 -0.46 21.48 3.54
N ALA A 8 -0.92 20.22 3.52
CA ALA A 8 -2.35 19.94 3.57
C ALA A 8 -2.96 20.37 4.91
N SER A 9 -4.20 20.82 4.88
CA SER A 9 -5.00 21.13 6.07
C SER A 9 -5.85 19.91 6.44
N LEU A 10 -5.81 19.51 7.70
CA LEU A 10 -6.72 18.49 8.22
C LEU A 10 -8.07 19.15 8.51
N VAL A 11 -9.09 18.80 7.74
CA VAL A 11 -10.43 19.41 7.80
C VAL A 11 -11.48 18.51 8.45
N GLY A 12 -11.17 17.22 8.63
CA GLY A 12 -12.09 16.29 9.26
C GLY A 12 -11.39 15.13 9.94
N ILE A 13 -11.92 14.74 11.10
CA ILE A 13 -11.53 13.54 11.84
C ILE A 13 -12.81 12.84 12.25
N GLN A 14 -12.98 11.59 11.83
CA GLN A 14 -14.11 10.78 12.21
C GLN A 14 -13.62 9.42 12.73
N GLN A 15 -14.03 9.07 13.94
CA GLN A 15 -13.83 7.72 14.46
C GLN A 15 -14.82 6.75 13.82
N VAL A 16 -14.35 5.52 13.56
CA VAL A 16 -15.17 4.43 13.01
C VAL A 16 -15.16 3.26 13.99
N PRO A 17 -15.89 3.36 15.13
CA PRO A 17 -15.76 2.42 16.24
C PRO A 17 -16.17 0.99 15.89
N VAL A 18 -17.11 0.80 14.97
CA VAL A 18 -17.54 -0.54 14.51
C VAL A 18 -16.36 -1.30 13.90
N VAL A 19 -15.58 -0.67 13.04
CA VAL A 19 -14.39 -1.28 12.43
C VAL A 19 -13.32 -1.62 13.47
N ALA A 20 -13.10 -0.72 14.43
CA ALA A 20 -12.16 -0.96 15.52
C ALA A 20 -12.57 -2.18 16.35
N GLN A 21 -13.85 -2.28 16.71
CA GLN A 21 -14.40 -3.42 17.45
C GLN A 21 -14.28 -4.73 16.68
N GLU A 22 -14.56 -4.72 15.38
CA GLU A 22 -14.38 -5.91 14.54
C GLU A 22 -12.92 -6.33 14.43
N PHE A 23 -11.99 -5.37 14.31
CA PHE A 23 -10.57 -5.65 14.28
C PHE A 23 -10.08 -6.28 15.60
N ALA A 24 -10.46 -5.70 16.75
CA ALA A 24 -10.15 -6.26 18.06
C ALA A 24 -10.74 -7.66 18.25
N ARG A 25 -12.00 -7.87 17.84
CA ARG A 25 -12.67 -9.18 17.92
C ARG A 25 -11.94 -10.23 17.06
N GLY A 26 -11.55 -9.87 15.84
CA GLY A 26 -10.84 -10.77 14.92
C GLY A 26 -9.43 -11.13 15.38
N PHE A 27 -8.77 -10.29 16.18
CA PHE A 27 -7.43 -10.55 16.71
C PHE A 27 -7.40 -11.70 17.74
N GLY A 28 -8.47 -11.89 18.52
CA GLY A 28 -8.62 -13.06 19.40
C GLY A 28 -7.81 -13.05 20.70
N GLY A 29 -7.27 -11.90 21.11
CA GLY A 29 -6.52 -11.73 22.37
C GLY A 29 -6.65 -10.30 22.94
N PRO A 30 -6.06 -10.01 24.11
CA PRO A 30 -6.09 -8.67 24.69
C PRO A 30 -5.45 -7.64 23.76
N ALA A 31 -6.25 -6.68 23.30
CA ALA A 31 -5.80 -5.64 22.39
C ALA A 31 -6.72 -4.42 22.44
N GLU A 32 -6.17 -3.25 22.12
CA GLU A 32 -6.91 -2.02 21.89
C GLU A 32 -6.87 -1.69 20.40
N ALA A 33 -8.00 -1.39 19.79
CA ALA A 33 -8.06 -1.05 18.38
C ALA A 33 -8.73 0.31 18.18
N TYR A 34 -8.27 1.03 17.15
CA TYR A 34 -8.78 2.33 16.76
C TYR A 34 -8.88 2.41 15.25
N ALA A 35 -9.97 2.96 14.74
CA ALA A 35 -10.17 3.17 13.32
C ALA A 35 -10.64 4.60 13.07
N TYR A 36 -10.07 5.23 12.05
CA TYR A 36 -10.32 6.62 11.72
C TYR A 36 -10.48 6.81 10.22
N ARG A 37 -11.30 7.81 9.88
CA ARG A 37 -11.31 8.51 8.60
C ARG A 37 -10.82 9.93 8.85
N LEU A 38 -9.75 10.32 8.18
CA LEU A 38 -9.21 11.68 8.19
C LEU A 38 -9.48 12.33 6.84
N ARG A 39 -9.99 13.55 6.82
CA ARG A 39 -10.17 14.34 5.58
C ARG A 39 -9.12 15.43 5.55
N CYS A 40 -8.28 15.42 4.53
CA CYS A 40 -7.28 16.46 4.26
C CYS A 40 -7.68 17.27 3.03
N GLU A 41 -7.42 18.57 3.06
CA GLU A 41 -7.54 19.47 1.91
C GLU A 41 -6.18 20.01 1.50
N TYR A 42 -5.93 20.11 0.20
CA TYR A 42 -4.69 20.69 -0.32
C TYR A 42 -4.90 21.32 -1.72
N PRO A 43 -4.17 22.40 -2.04
CA PRO A 43 -4.16 22.94 -3.39
C PRO A 43 -3.28 22.08 -4.29
N GLN A 44 -3.81 21.68 -5.45
CA GLN A 44 -3.04 21.02 -6.50
C GLN A 44 -3.51 21.49 -7.88
N ALA A 45 -2.56 21.97 -8.71
CA ALA A 45 -2.82 22.44 -10.06
C ALA A 45 -3.97 23.48 -10.17
N GLY A 46 -4.01 24.44 -9.22
CA GLY A 46 -5.01 25.52 -9.22
C GLY A 46 -6.42 25.12 -8.77
N ARG A 47 -6.60 23.88 -8.28
CA ARG A 47 -7.86 23.40 -7.69
C ARG A 47 -7.63 22.93 -6.26
N ILE A 48 -8.67 23.00 -5.43
CA ILE A 48 -8.65 22.39 -4.10
C ILE A 48 -9.02 20.91 -4.25
N TRP A 49 -8.16 20.05 -3.72
CA TRP A 49 -8.35 18.62 -3.63
C TRP A 49 -8.67 18.24 -2.20
N GLU A 50 -9.47 17.19 -2.08
CA GLU A 50 -9.71 16.49 -0.83
C GLU A 50 -9.09 15.10 -0.92
N GLU A 51 -8.62 14.60 0.22
CA GLU A 51 -8.19 13.23 0.38
C GLU A 51 -8.72 12.67 1.71
N ASP A 52 -9.53 11.62 1.61
CA ASP A 52 -9.91 10.82 2.76
C ASP A 52 -8.86 9.72 2.98
N VAL A 53 -8.33 9.64 4.20
CA VAL A 53 -7.42 8.59 4.65
C VAL A 53 -8.14 7.72 5.67
N PHE A 54 -8.31 6.45 5.35
CA PHE A 54 -8.94 5.46 6.21
C PHE A 54 -7.91 4.49 6.72
N PHE A 55 -7.93 4.23 8.03
CA PHE A 55 -7.04 3.23 8.62
C PHE A 55 -7.62 2.65 9.90
N ALA A 56 -7.17 1.43 10.22
CA ALA A 56 -7.42 0.78 11.50
C ALA A 56 -6.10 0.27 12.10
N LEU A 57 -5.81 0.71 13.32
CA LEU A 57 -4.65 0.33 14.12
C LEU A 57 -5.09 -0.52 15.30
N LEU A 58 -4.29 -1.51 15.64
CA LEU A 58 -4.45 -2.32 16.83
C LEU A 58 -3.13 -2.41 17.60
N TYR A 59 -3.25 -2.24 18.90
CA TYR A 59 -2.19 -2.26 19.88
C TYR A 59 -2.38 -3.50 20.73
N ALA A 60 -1.39 -4.38 20.73
CA ALA A 60 -1.36 -5.53 21.61
C ALA A 60 0.01 -5.64 22.23
N GLY A 61 0.07 -5.88 23.54
CA GLY A 61 1.34 -5.98 24.24
C GLY A 61 1.32 -7.01 25.34
N SER A 62 2.49 -7.52 25.65
CA SER A 62 2.75 -8.33 26.85
C SER A 62 4.07 -7.92 27.46
N GLY A 63 4.05 -7.63 28.77
CA GLY A 63 5.24 -7.21 29.51
C GLY A 63 5.95 -6.00 28.88
N PHE A 64 7.12 -6.22 28.29
CA PHE A 64 8.01 -5.19 27.74
C PHE A 64 7.84 -4.94 26.22
N ILE A 65 6.94 -5.64 25.54
CA ILE A 65 6.78 -5.54 24.08
C ILE A 65 5.38 -5.01 23.75
N THR A 66 5.34 -3.94 22.94
CA THR A 66 4.12 -3.42 22.32
C THR A 66 4.19 -3.63 20.81
N SER A 67 3.27 -4.45 20.30
CA SER A 67 3.12 -4.71 18.87
C SER A 67 2.02 -3.84 18.28
N TRP A 68 2.27 -3.32 17.08
CA TRP A 68 1.34 -2.49 16.32
C TRP A 68 0.93 -3.23 15.06
N TYR A 69 -0.38 -3.34 14.85
CA TYR A 69 -0.95 -3.99 13.68
C TYR A 69 -1.80 -3.01 12.90
N VAL A 70 -1.69 -3.06 11.58
CA VAL A 70 -2.52 -2.27 10.65
C VAL A 70 -3.43 -3.27 9.94
N ASN A 71 -4.75 -3.18 10.13
CA ASN A 71 -5.69 -4.05 9.41
C ASN A 71 -5.80 -3.63 7.94
N PHE A 72 -6.01 -2.33 7.75
CA PHE A 72 -6.01 -1.70 6.45
C PHE A 72 -5.55 -0.25 6.59
N ALA A 73 -5.00 0.26 5.50
CA ALA A 73 -4.80 1.68 5.28
C ALA A 73 -5.04 1.95 3.79
N TYR A 74 -5.93 2.87 3.46
CA TYR A 74 -6.14 3.33 2.09
C TYR A 74 -6.51 4.81 2.09
N SER A 75 -6.30 5.47 0.95
CA SER A 75 -6.79 6.82 0.75
C SER A 75 -7.54 6.95 -0.57
N VAL A 76 -8.47 7.90 -0.60
CA VAL A 76 -9.26 8.27 -1.77
C VAL A 76 -9.14 9.76 -1.93
N ARG A 77 -8.79 10.22 -3.14
CA ARG A 77 -8.62 11.64 -3.44
C ARG A 77 -9.45 12.06 -4.62
N ALA A 78 -10.01 13.25 -4.56
CA ALA A 78 -10.74 13.87 -5.66
C ALA A 78 -10.73 15.40 -5.50
N PRO A 79 -11.14 16.16 -6.53
CA PRO A 79 -11.48 17.56 -6.35
C PRO A 79 -12.49 17.76 -5.22
N LYS A 80 -12.41 18.89 -4.53
CA LYS A 80 -13.27 19.22 -3.39
C LYS A 80 -14.75 19.05 -3.75
N GLY A 81 -15.47 18.27 -2.94
CA GLY A 81 -16.88 17.94 -3.13
C GLY A 81 -17.16 16.64 -3.91
N ASP A 82 -16.20 16.14 -4.69
CA ASP A 82 -16.41 14.95 -5.52
C ASP A 82 -16.38 13.65 -4.72
N ILE A 83 -15.66 13.61 -3.59
CA ILE A 83 -15.61 12.42 -2.72
C ILE A 83 -17.00 12.12 -2.16
N ASP A 84 -17.67 13.11 -1.58
CA ASP A 84 -18.98 12.92 -0.96
C ASP A 84 -20.06 12.65 -2.02
N ALA A 85 -19.95 13.27 -3.21
CA ALA A 85 -20.84 13.00 -4.34
C ALA A 85 -20.75 11.54 -4.84
N ASN A 86 -19.60 10.87 -4.66
CA ASN A 86 -19.34 9.53 -5.16
C ASN A 86 -19.16 8.48 -4.03
N LEU A 87 -19.59 8.80 -2.80
CA LEU A 87 -19.35 7.96 -1.62
C LEU A 87 -19.84 6.52 -1.81
N GLY A 88 -20.98 6.31 -2.49
CA GLY A 88 -21.52 4.99 -2.77
C GLY A 88 -20.59 4.14 -3.65
N LEU A 89 -20.08 4.71 -4.76
CA LEU A 89 -19.14 4.04 -5.65
C LEU A 89 -17.83 3.71 -4.92
N ILE A 90 -17.30 4.67 -4.17
CA ILE A 90 -16.08 4.53 -3.37
C ILE A 90 -16.24 3.40 -2.36
N SER A 91 -17.37 3.38 -1.63
CA SER A 91 -17.72 2.32 -0.67
C SER A 91 -17.77 0.95 -1.34
N THR A 92 -18.41 0.83 -2.51
CA THR A 92 -18.44 -0.43 -3.26
C THR A 92 -17.05 -0.90 -3.66
N VAL A 93 -16.19 -0.02 -4.17
CA VAL A 93 -14.81 -0.37 -4.54
C VAL A 93 -14.03 -0.87 -3.32
N ILE A 94 -14.13 -0.17 -2.19
CA ILE A 94 -13.46 -0.55 -0.95
C ILE A 94 -14.00 -1.89 -0.41
N ALA A 95 -15.33 -2.05 -0.33
CA ALA A 95 -15.97 -3.26 0.18
C ALA A 95 -15.72 -4.48 -0.71
N SER A 96 -15.59 -4.28 -2.03
CA SER A 96 -15.23 -5.34 -2.98
C SER A 96 -13.78 -5.78 -2.89
N ARG A 97 -12.94 -5.04 -2.14
CA ARG A 97 -11.54 -5.37 -1.92
C ARG A 97 -11.42 -6.51 -0.91
N THR A 98 -11.77 -7.71 -1.33
CA THR A 98 -11.49 -8.94 -0.58
C THR A 98 -10.01 -9.27 -0.74
N THR A 99 -9.16 -8.66 0.08
CA THR A 99 -7.75 -9.06 0.17
C THR A 99 -7.71 -10.34 1.00
N THR A 100 -7.85 -11.51 0.37
CA THR A 100 -7.69 -12.76 1.10
C THR A 100 -6.21 -13.04 1.37
N PRO A 101 -5.85 -13.78 2.42
CA PRO A 101 -4.47 -14.23 2.64
C PRO A 101 -3.89 -14.94 1.41
N GLU A 102 -4.70 -15.68 0.66
CA GLU A 102 -4.30 -16.33 -0.58
C GLU A 102 -3.98 -15.32 -1.70
N TRP A 103 -4.75 -14.24 -1.82
CA TRP A 103 -4.49 -13.16 -2.79
C TRP A 103 -3.16 -12.45 -2.47
N GLU A 104 -2.92 -12.11 -1.20
CA GLU A 104 -1.67 -11.47 -0.75
C GLU A 104 -0.46 -12.40 -0.94
N GLY A 105 -0.63 -13.70 -0.63
CA GLY A 105 0.39 -14.72 -0.88
C GLY A 105 0.72 -14.85 -2.36
N THR A 106 -0.30 -14.84 -3.22
CA THR A 106 -0.14 -14.90 -4.69
C THR A 106 0.54 -13.65 -5.24
N TYR A 107 0.13 -12.46 -4.78
CA TYR A 107 0.74 -11.20 -5.19
C TYR A 107 2.24 -11.15 -4.84
N ARG A 108 2.61 -11.54 -3.61
CA ARG A 108 4.03 -11.61 -3.19
C ARG A 108 4.83 -12.65 -3.96
N LEU A 109 4.23 -13.79 -4.31
CA LEU A 109 4.85 -14.80 -5.14
C LEU A 109 5.14 -14.25 -6.54
N VAL A 110 4.15 -13.63 -7.19
CA VAL A 110 4.30 -13.03 -8.53
C VAL A 110 5.38 -11.93 -8.51
N GLN A 111 5.38 -11.06 -7.50
CA GLN A 111 6.40 -10.03 -7.34
C GLN A 111 7.82 -10.62 -7.19
N ARG A 112 7.96 -11.72 -6.44
CA ARG A 112 9.23 -12.43 -6.28
C ARG A 112 9.69 -13.06 -7.60
N LEU A 113 8.78 -13.71 -8.34
CA LEU A 113 9.07 -14.30 -9.65
C LEU A 113 9.48 -13.23 -10.68
N PHE A 114 8.79 -12.10 -10.71
CA PHE A 114 9.13 -10.98 -11.60
C PHE A 114 10.53 -10.43 -11.30
N THR A 115 10.85 -10.24 -10.01
CA THR A 115 12.18 -9.77 -9.57
C THR A 115 13.29 -10.78 -9.90
N GLN A 116 13.02 -12.07 -9.73
CA GLN A 116 13.95 -13.15 -10.12
C GLN A 116 14.16 -13.19 -11.63
N GLY A 117 13.10 -13.03 -12.43
CA GLY A 117 13.19 -12.98 -13.89
C GLY A 117 14.08 -11.83 -14.39
N ILE A 118 13.94 -10.64 -13.79
CA ILE A 118 14.82 -9.49 -14.10
C ILE A 118 16.28 -9.81 -13.74
N GLY A 119 16.50 -10.41 -12.56
CA GLY A 119 17.84 -10.83 -12.14
C GLY A 119 18.48 -11.84 -13.11
N GLN A 120 17.70 -12.83 -13.57
CA GLN A 120 18.17 -13.82 -14.53
C GLN A 120 18.49 -13.19 -15.89
N GLN A 121 17.64 -12.29 -16.41
CA GLN A 121 17.91 -11.59 -17.66
C GLN A 121 19.21 -10.77 -17.63
N LEU A 122 19.50 -10.12 -16.50
CA LEU A 122 20.76 -9.40 -16.31
C LEU A 122 21.95 -10.36 -16.35
N ALA A 123 21.86 -11.49 -15.65
CA ALA A 123 22.92 -12.51 -15.65
C ALA A 123 23.17 -13.09 -17.05
N ASP A 124 22.10 -13.42 -17.79
CA ASP A 124 22.18 -13.96 -19.15
C ASP A 124 22.80 -12.93 -20.12
N THR A 125 22.47 -11.65 -19.97
CA THR A 125 23.05 -10.56 -20.77
C THR A 125 24.56 -10.44 -20.55
N VAL A 126 25.01 -10.56 -19.29
CA VAL A 126 26.45 -10.55 -18.95
C VAL A 126 27.15 -11.77 -19.55
N ALA A 127 26.57 -12.96 -19.40
CA ALA A 127 27.13 -14.19 -19.95
C ALA A 127 27.24 -14.14 -21.48
N PHE A 128 26.22 -13.62 -22.17
CA PHE A 128 26.25 -13.42 -23.62
C PHE A 128 27.34 -12.43 -24.03
N GLY A 129 27.50 -11.32 -23.29
CA GLY A 129 28.57 -10.36 -23.52
C GLY A 129 29.98 -10.97 -23.39
N GLN A 130 30.18 -11.84 -22.39
CA GLN A 130 31.43 -12.58 -22.20
C GLN A 130 31.71 -13.53 -23.36
N LEU A 131 30.71 -14.31 -23.80
CA LEU A 131 30.84 -15.20 -24.95
C LEU A 131 31.18 -14.44 -26.24
N LEU A 132 30.57 -13.28 -26.47
CA LEU A 132 30.87 -12.41 -27.60
C LEU A 132 32.29 -11.87 -27.58
N ALA A 133 32.78 -11.49 -26.39
CA ALA A 133 34.17 -11.04 -26.22
C ALA A 133 35.16 -12.18 -26.49
N GLN A 134 34.86 -13.38 -25.99
CA GLN A 134 35.66 -14.59 -26.21
C GLN A 134 35.75 -14.92 -27.71
N HIS A 135 34.60 -14.99 -28.39
CA HIS A 135 34.55 -15.29 -29.82
C HIS A 135 35.31 -14.25 -30.66
N ARG A 136 35.25 -12.96 -30.31
CA ARG A 136 36.01 -11.91 -30.99
C ARG A 136 37.52 -12.06 -30.78
N ALA A 137 37.96 -12.45 -29.58
CA ALA A 137 39.37 -12.71 -29.31
C ALA A 137 39.88 -13.92 -30.09
N ASP A 138 39.12 -15.02 -30.13
CA ASP A 138 39.45 -16.24 -30.86
C ASP A 138 39.49 -16.01 -32.38
N SER A 139 38.56 -15.20 -32.90
CA SER A 139 38.53 -14.83 -34.33
C SER A 139 39.66 -13.88 -34.75
N ALA A 140 40.25 -13.12 -33.81
CA ALA A 140 41.37 -12.22 -34.08
C ALA A 140 42.74 -12.91 -33.96
N ALA A 141 42.77 -14.13 -33.39
CA ALA A 141 43.97 -14.95 -33.25
C ALA A 141 44.18 -15.94 -34.42
N LEU A 142 43.21 -16.03 -35.34
CA LEU A 142 43.26 -16.76 -36.62
C LEU A 142 43.69 -15.83 -37.76
#